data_AF-A0A7R9WLQ8-F1
#
_entry.id   AF-A0A7R9WLQ8-F1
#
_cell.length_a   1.000
_cell.length_b   1.000
_cell.length_c   1.000
_cell.angle_alpha   90.00
_cell.angle_beta   90.00
_cell.angle_gamma   90.00
#
_symmetry.space_group_name_H-M   'P 1'
#
loop_
_entity.id
_entity.type
_entity.pdbx_description
1 polymer ?
#
loop_
_entity_poly.entity_id
_entity_poly.type
_entity_poly.pdbx_seq_one_letter_code
_entity_poly.pdbx_strand_id
1 'polypeptide(L)'
;MAQARDVRIESPPPSTRQQTSTATLANNDMLSLIDDKEACGRHDAIAPVKGDARVDLRPQQDQRHAQQRRRSRNTRRKTPRNTRASRSARASRNTGPSLRRRNGVVHTHYRYADVLCERGTRAHEHVGNQFYHRQVLRRFYRYRQNAEERNGILQEIYEEIREVGGRFVEEDDHNGLFYVISEESSIEIIRQCFRSTQRDQLKRTKDHKDAEWEER
;
A
#
# COMPACT_ATOMS: atom_id res chain seq x y z
N MET A 1 -74.26 18.97 2.54
CA MET A 1 -73.85 18.55 3.90
C MET A 1 -72.60 17.69 3.77
N ALA A 2 -71.42 18.27 3.94
CA ALA A 2 -70.14 17.58 3.86
C ALA A 2 -69.62 17.39 5.29
N GLN A 3 -69.44 16.13 5.72
CA GLN A 3 -68.97 15.78 7.04
C GLN A 3 -67.44 15.89 7.09
N ALA A 4 -66.92 16.79 7.94
CA ALA A 4 -65.51 16.90 8.26
C ALA A 4 -65.07 15.68 9.09
N ARG A 5 -63.97 15.06 8.69
CA ARG A 5 -63.32 13.98 9.45
C ARG A 5 -62.20 14.59 10.29
N ASP A 6 -62.38 14.55 11.61
CA ASP A 6 -61.35 14.92 12.59
C ASP A 6 -60.17 13.94 12.52
N VAL A 7 -59.00 14.47 12.16
CA VAL A 7 -57.73 13.74 12.21
C VAL A 7 -57.14 13.93 13.61
N ARG A 8 -57.24 12.90 14.45
CA ARG A 8 -56.53 12.84 15.74
C ARG A 8 -55.03 12.71 15.49
N ILE A 9 -54.28 13.72 15.93
CA ILE A 9 -52.81 13.69 15.98
C ILE A 9 -52.43 13.04 17.30
N GLU A 10 -52.03 11.76 17.28
CA GLU A 10 -51.46 11.09 18.45
C GLU A 10 -50.02 11.55 18.66
N SER A 11 -49.73 12.03 19.87
CA SER A 11 -48.40 12.48 20.27
C SER A 11 -47.51 11.28 20.60
N PRO A 12 -46.22 11.28 20.20
CA PRO A 12 -45.32 10.18 20.49
C PRO A 12 -44.96 10.10 22.00
N PRO A 13 -44.73 8.88 22.54
CA PRO A 13 -44.43 8.70 23.96
C PRO A 13 -43.01 9.21 24.32
N PRO A 14 -42.80 9.64 25.58
CA PRO A 14 -41.50 10.10 26.05
C PRO A 14 -40.50 8.94 26.13
N SER A 15 -39.33 9.14 25.50
CA SER A 15 -38.20 8.21 25.50
C SER A 15 -37.63 8.02 26.92
N THR A 16 -37.63 6.78 27.38
CA THR A 16 -37.04 6.33 28.65
C THR A 16 -35.52 6.54 28.63
N ARG A 17 -35.09 7.61 29.29
CA ARG A 17 -33.68 7.95 29.54
C ARG A 17 -33.07 6.91 30.49
N GLN A 18 -32.42 5.89 29.94
CA GLN A 18 -31.59 4.99 30.74
C GLN A 18 -30.37 5.76 31.26
N GLN A 19 -30.28 5.83 32.59
CA GLN A 19 -29.13 6.31 33.33
C GLN A 19 -28.06 5.21 33.26
N THR A 20 -26.92 5.49 32.62
CA THR A 20 -25.74 4.63 32.77
C THR A 20 -24.88 5.18 33.91
N SER A 21 -24.71 4.31 34.88
CA SER A 21 -23.99 4.52 36.12
C SER A 21 -22.52 4.84 35.86
N THR A 22 -22.05 5.91 36.49
CA THR A 22 -20.65 6.20 36.73
C THR A 22 -20.03 5.09 37.58
N ALA A 23 -19.11 4.30 37.00
CA ALA A 23 -18.23 3.40 37.74
C ALA A 23 -16.86 4.08 37.91
N THR A 24 -16.59 4.50 39.14
CA THR A 24 -15.30 4.99 39.61
C THR A 24 -14.53 3.81 40.23
N LEU A 25 -13.19 3.86 40.14
CA LEU A 25 -12.18 3.04 40.82
C LEU A 25 -11.94 1.60 40.32
N ALA A 26 -10.75 1.36 39.77
CA ALA A 26 -9.66 0.82 40.56
C ALA A 26 -8.35 0.80 39.74
N ASN A 27 -7.29 1.28 40.39
CA ASN A 27 -5.90 1.10 39.98
C ASN A 27 -5.58 -0.38 39.81
N ASN A 28 -4.82 -0.72 38.78
CA ASN A 28 -3.91 -1.86 38.84
C ASN A 28 -2.65 -1.53 38.05
N ASP A 29 -1.62 -1.18 38.81
CA ASP A 29 -0.23 -1.36 38.45
C ASP A 29 -0.02 -2.75 37.83
N MET A 30 0.42 -2.78 36.58
CA MET A 30 0.96 -3.98 35.92
C MET A 30 2.30 -3.62 35.28
N LEU A 31 3.16 -3.03 36.11
CA LEU A 31 4.61 -2.96 35.94
C LEU A 31 5.21 -3.88 37.02
N SER A 32 5.28 -5.17 36.71
CA SER A 32 6.09 -6.10 37.49
C SER A 32 6.61 -7.24 36.60
N LEU A 33 7.94 -7.27 36.49
CA LEU A 33 8.78 -8.46 36.39
C LEU A 33 8.53 -9.40 35.20
N ILE A 34 9.34 -9.22 34.15
CA ILE A 34 9.98 -10.35 33.49
C ILE A 34 11.48 -10.07 33.48
N ASP A 35 12.11 -10.26 34.64
CA ASP A 35 13.53 -10.57 34.74
C ASP A 35 13.67 -12.08 34.95
N ASP A 36 14.58 -12.64 34.16
CA ASP A 36 15.39 -13.82 34.41
C ASP A 36 14.72 -15.19 34.64
N LYS A 37 14.94 -16.11 33.69
CA LYS A 37 16.00 -17.12 33.86
C LYS A 37 16.11 -18.09 32.67
N GLU A 38 17.31 -18.08 32.10
CA GLU A 38 18.13 -19.24 31.74
C GLU A 38 17.45 -20.62 31.72
N ALA A 39 17.49 -21.30 30.58
CA ALA A 39 18.07 -22.64 30.47
C ALA A 39 18.16 -23.14 29.02
N CYS A 40 19.40 -23.45 28.64
CA CYS A 40 19.80 -24.63 27.86
C CYS A 40 19.30 -24.77 26.41
N GLY A 41 20.21 -24.42 25.49
CA GLY A 41 20.19 -24.91 24.11
C GLY A 41 21.55 -24.72 23.44
N ARG A 42 22.61 -25.27 24.02
CA ARG A 42 23.89 -25.46 23.31
C ARG A 42 23.63 -26.36 22.12
N HIS A 43 23.44 -25.79 20.93
CA HIS A 43 23.55 -26.53 19.70
C HIS A 43 25.03 -26.55 19.30
N ASP A 44 25.53 -27.77 19.20
CA ASP A 44 26.91 -28.11 18.92
C ASP A 44 27.45 -27.39 17.69
N ALA A 45 28.65 -26.84 17.87
CA ALA A 45 29.50 -26.40 16.79
C ALA A 45 29.81 -27.60 15.88
N ILE A 46 29.14 -27.68 14.74
CA ILE A 46 29.55 -28.55 13.65
C ILE A 46 30.84 -27.95 13.07
N ALA A 47 31.94 -28.65 13.32
CA ALA A 47 33.26 -28.32 12.81
C ALA A 47 33.25 -28.16 11.28
N PRO A 48 33.98 -27.18 10.71
CA PRO A 48 34.22 -27.14 9.28
C PRO A 48 35.11 -28.33 8.89
N VAL A 49 34.51 -29.31 8.21
CA VAL A 49 35.24 -30.37 7.55
C VAL A 49 36.12 -29.72 6.48
N LYS A 50 37.43 -29.79 6.69
CA LYS A 50 38.46 -29.47 5.69
C LYS A 50 38.33 -30.51 4.57
N GLY A 51 37.50 -30.20 3.58
CA GLY A 51 37.34 -30.96 2.35
C GLY A 51 38.39 -30.54 1.34
N ASP A 52 39.05 -31.55 0.79
CA ASP A 52 40.28 -31.50 0.02
C ASP A 52 40.34 -30.51 -1.15
N ALA A 53 41.55 -30.00 -1.34
CA ALA A 53 41.99 -29.27 -2.52
C ALA A 53 41.80 -30.10 -3.79
N ARG A 54 40.65 -29.91 -4.46
CA ARG A 54 40.54 -30.26 -5.87
C ARG A 54 41.27 -29.21 -6.69
N VAL A 55 42.42 -29.62 -7.19
CA VAL A 55 43.18 -28.96 -8.25
C VAL A 55 42.29 -28.94 -9.50
N ASP A 56 41.62 -27.82 -9.74
CA ASP A 56 40.95 -27.53 -11.01
C ASP A 56 42.04 -27.26 -12.07
N LEU A 57 42.45 -28.34 -12.74
CA LEU A 57 43.15 -28.29 -14.02
C LEU A 57 42.20 -27.69 -15.07
N ARG A 58 42.11 -26.36 -15.10
CA ARG A 58 41.49 -25.63 -16.22
C ARG A 58 42.34 -25.83 -17.47
N PRO A 59 41.78 -26.37 -18.58
CA PRO A 59 42.44 -26.38 -19.86
C PRO A 59 42.63 -24.94 -20.37
N GLN A 60 43.87 -24.58 -20.63
CA GLN A 60 44.34 -23.25 -21.03
C GLN A 60 44.11 -22.98 -22.53
N GLN A 61 42.94 -23.32 -23.08
CA GLN A 61 42.76 -23.42 -24.54
C GLN A 61 41.58 -22.67 -25.17
N ASP A 62 41.09 -21.57 -24.56
CA ASP A 62 39.97 -20.81 -25.16
C ASP A 62 40.15 -19.28 -25.24
N GLN A 63 41.40 -18.79 -25.24
CA GLN A 63 41.68 -17.36 -25.38
C GLN A 63 41.70 -16.85 -26.85
N ARG A 64 41.60 -17.71 -27.86
CA ARG A 64 41.69 -17.27 -29.27
C ARG A 64 40.35 -17.00 -29.97
N HIS A 65 39.23 -17.50 -29.47
CA HIS A 65 37.91 -17.22 -30.08
C HIS A 65 37.21 -15.95 -29.58
N ALA A 66 37.69 -15.32 -28.49
CA ALA A 66 37.08 -14.12 -27.93
C ALA A 66 37.43 -12.81 -28.68
N GLN A 67 38.56 -12.76 -29.40
CA GLN A 67 38.97 -11.54 -30.13
C GLN A 67 38.28 -11.39 -31.50
N GLN A 68 37.85 -12.47 -32.15
CA GLN A 68 37.13 -12.36 -33.43
C GLN A 68 35.66 -11.92 -33.27
N ARG A 69 35.03 -12.15 -32.11
CA ARG A 69 33.65 -11.67 -31.85
C ARG A 69 33.56 -10.18 -31.48
N ARG A 70 34.69 -9.52 -31.18
CA ARG A 70 34.74 -8.07 -30.89
C ARG A 70 34.77 -7.20 -32.15
N ARG A 71 35.19 -7.73 -33.30
CA ARG A 71 35.23 -6.94 -34.56
C ARG A 71 33.91 -6.92 -35.33
N SER A 72 33.04 -7.91 -35.16
CA SER A 72 31.77 -7.99 -35.90
C SER A 72 30.55 -7.32 -35.23
N ARG A 73 30.73 -6.65 -34.08
CA ARG A 73 29.63 -5.87 -33.45
C ARG A 73 29.63 -4.38 -33.78
N ASN A 74 30.61 -3.89 -34.56
CA ASN A 74 30.75 -2.46 -34.84
C ASN A 74 30.01 -1.96 -36.09
N THR A 75 29.19 -2.80 -36.75
CA THR A 75 28.44 -2.40 -37.96
C THR A 75 26.92 -2.47 -37.82
N ARG A 76 26.38 -2.77 -36.62
CA ARG A 76 24.92 -2.84 -36.44
C ARG A 76 24.34 -1.52 -35.91
N ARG A 77 23.96 -0.70 -36.90
CA ARG A 77 22.86 0.28 -36.86
C ARG A 77 23.07 1.48 -35.93
N LYS A 78 23.70 2.52 -36.50
CA LYS A 78 23.22 3.89 -36.34
C LYS A 78 21.75 3.93 -36.80
N THR A 79 20.80 3.68 -35.90
CA THR A 79 19.43 4.13 -36.12
C THR A 79 19.43 5.65 -36.06
N PRO A 80 18.69 6.33 -36.95
CA PRO A 80 18.59 7.78 -36.90
C PRO A 80 18.07 8.20 -35.53
N ARG A 81 18.79 9.16 -34.96
CA ARG A 81 18.48 9.94 -33.76
C ARG A 81 17.00 10.36 -33.82
N ASN A 82 16.16 9.57 -33.15
CA ASN A 82 14.72 9.80 -33.07
C ASN A 82 14.52 11.19 -32.47
N THR A 83 14.05 12.08 -33.33
CA THR A 83 13.87 13.48 -33.05
C THR A 83 12.89 13.64 -31.89
N ARG A 84 13.16 14.68 -31.11
CA ARG A 84 12.44 15.14 -29.91
C ARG A 84 10.91 15.31 -30.10
N ALA A 85 10.40 15.14 -31.32
CA ALA A 85 8.99 15.21 -31.70
C ALA A 85 8.14 14.02 -31.20
N SER A 86 8.72 12.85 -30.95
CA SER A 86 7.95 11.66 -30.52
C SER A 86 7.69 11.57 -29.00
N ARG A 87 8.23 12.50 -28.19
CA ARG A 87 7.92 12.59 -26.74
C ARG A 87 6.67 13.43 -26.43
N SER A 88 6.28 14.36 -27.31
CA SER A 88 5.09 15.21 -27.11
C SER A 88 3.77 14.43 -27.27
N ALA A 89 3.72 13.46 -28.19
CA ALA A 89 2.49 12.71 -28.48
C ALA A 89 2.12 11.63 -27.44
N ARG A 90 2.99 11.32 -26.47
CA ARG A 90 2.68 10.40 -25.35
C ARG A 90 2.22 11.11 -24.07
N ALA A 91 2.44 12.41 -23.95
CA ALA A 91 1.94 13.19 -22.81
C ALA A 91 0.41 13.42 -22.85
N SER A 92 -0.22 13.25 -24.02
CA SER A 92 -1.64 13.59 -24.24
C SER A 92 -2.62 12.42 -24.12
N ARG A 93 -2.17 11.19 -23.78
CA ARG A 93 -3.08 10.03 -23.69
C ARG A 93 -3.61 9.71 -22.28
N ASN A 94 -3.21 10.46 -21.26
CA ASN A 94 -3.58 10.17 -19.86
C ASN A 94 -4.25 11.35 -19.11
N THR A 95 -4.65 12.41 -19.81
CA THR A 95 -5.36 13.58 -19.25
C THR A 95 -6.69 13.82 -19.97
N GLY A 96 -7.37 12.75 -20.40
CA GLY A 96 -8.82 12.84 -20.50
C GLY A 96 -9.38 12.80 -19.08
N PRO A 97 -10.36 13.65 -18.72
CA PRO A 97 -10.99 13.57 -17.40
C PRO A 97 -11.43 12.12 -17.22
N SER A 98 -10.98 11.50 -16.14
CA SER A 98 -11.35 10.16 -15.73
C SER A 98 -12.84 10.18 -15.37
N LEU A 99 -13.70 10.29 -16.39
CA LEU A 99 -15.10 9.90 -16.37
C LEU A 99 -15.17 8.38 -16.39
N ARG A 100 -14.31 7.70 -15.61
CA ARG A 100 -14.52 6.31 -15.22
C ARG A 100 -15.80 6.32 -14.39
N ARG A 101 -16.94 6.23 -15.10
CA ARG A 101 -18.31 6.01 -14.61
C ARG A 101 -18.45 6.33 -13.12
N ARG A 102 -18.49 7.62 -12.79
CA ARG A 102 -18.77 8.13 -11.45
C ARG A 102 -20.24 7.86 -11.13
N ASN A 103 -20.59 6.60 -10.91
CA ASN A 103 -21.89 6.17 -10.44
C ASN A 103 -22.00 6.29 -8.91
N GLY A 104 -21.08 7.03 -8.28
CA GLY A 104 -20.99 7.20 -6.84
C GLY A 104 -21.90 8.31 -6.32
N VAL A 105 -22.36 8.15 -5.08
CA VAL A 105 -23.04 9.20 -4.33
C VAL A 105 -22.11 10.40 -4.21
N VAL A 106 -22.63 11.58 -4.55
CA VAL A 106 -21.89 12.84 -4.49
C VAL A 106 -21.99 13.41 -3.08
N HIS A 107 -20.85 13.80 -2.51
CA HIS A 107 -20.77 14.45 -1.20
C HIS A 107 -20.10 15.81 -1.32
N THR A 108 -20.58 16.77 -0.52
CA THR A 108 -19.98 18.10 -0.40
C THR A 108 -18.72 18.11 0.46
N HIS A 109 -18.60 17.17 1.41
CA HIS A 109 -17.47 17.07 2.34
C HIS A 109 -17.06 15.61 2.55
N TYR A 110 -15.76 15.38 2.67
CA TYR A 110 -15.20 14.11 3.13
C TYR A 110 -15.29 14.01 4.65
N ARG A 111 -15.29 12.76 5.15
CA ARG A 111 -15.28 12.46 6.59
C ARG A 111 -13.85 12.26 7.08
N TYR A 112 -13.67 12.39 8.39
CA TYR A 112 -12.38 12.15 9.06
C TYR A 112 -11.78 10.76 8.78
N ALA A 113 -12.62 9.73 8.64
CA ALA A 113 -12.22 8.36 8.33
C ALA A 113 -12.15 8.06 6.83
N ASP A 114 -12.56 8.99 5.95
CA ASP A 114 -12.52 8.76 4.50
C ASP A 114 -11.06 8.75 3.99
N VAL A 115 -10.80 7.94 2.98
CA VAL A 115 -9.52 7.83 2.30
C VAL A 115 -9.58 8.69 1.04
N LEU A 116 -8.82 9.79 1.04
CA LEU A 116 -8.74 10.74 -0.06
C LEU A 116 -7.81 10.19 -1.14
N CYS A 117 -8.35 9.92 -2.31
CA CYS A 117 -7.63 9.38 -3.46
C CYS A 117 -7.01 10.47 -4.33
N GLU A 118 -6.54 11.54 -3.70
CA GLU A 118 -5.91 12.69 -4.33
C GLU A 118 -4.42 12.45 -4.62
N ARG A 119 -3.84 13.31 -5.47
CA ARG A 119 -2.40 13.33 -5.72
C ARG A 119 -1.73 14.40 -4.85
N GLY A 120 -0.67 14.04 -4.15
CA GLY A 120 0.24 14.99 -3.49
C GLY A 120 0.40 14.78 -2.00
N THR A 121 1.25 15.59 -1.38
CA THR A 121 1.67 15.44 0.03
C THR A 121 0.51 15.66 1.01
N ARG A 122 -0.39 16.60 0.70
CA ARG A 122 -1.52 16.96 1.59
C ARG A 122 -2.47 15.79 1.83
N ALA A 123 -2.69 14.94 0.83
CA ALA A 123 -3.50 13.74 0.98
C ALA A 123 -2.91 12.78 2.03
N HIS A 124 -1.59 12.74 2.21
CA HIS A 124 -0.96 11.88 3.22
C HIS A 124 -1.16 12.36 4.65
N GLU A 125 -1.48 13.64 4.85
CA GLU A 125 -1.74 14.22 6.17
C GLU A 125 -3.13 13.85 6.70
N HIS A 126 -4.06 13.49 5.81
CA HIS A 126 -5.42 13.10 6.19
C HIS A 126 -5.43 11.84 7.06
N VAL A 127 -6.22 11.84 8.14
CA VAL A 127 -6.17 10.75 9.14
C VAL A 127 -6.65 9.42 8.56
N GLY A 128 -7.69 9.42 7.72
CA GLY A 128 -8.10 8.22 6.98
C GLY A 128 -6.97 7.65 6.11
N ASN A 129 -6.16 8.51 5.48
CA ASN A 129 -5.02 8.06 4.66
C ASN A 129 -3.89 7.51 5.53
N GLN A 130 -3.61 8.11 6.68
CA GLN A 130 -2.63 7.57 7.64
C GLN A 130 -3.04 6.20 8.17
N PHE A 131 -4.33 6.02 8.52
CA PHE A 131 -4.87 4.74 8.94
C PHE A 131 -4.75 3.69 7.83
N TYR A 132 -5.20 4.04 6.62
CA TYR A 132 -5.07 3.19 5.43
C TYR A 132 -3.62 2.75 5.18
N HIS A 133 -2.67 3.69 5.18
CA HIS A 133 -1.25 3.38 5.00
C HIS A 133 -0.71 2.43 6.06
N ARG A 134 -1.15 2.60 7.32
CA ARG A 134 -0.79 1.68 8.42
C ARG A 134 -1.28 0.26 8.14
N GLN A 135 -2.50 0.10 7.62
CA GLN A 135 -3.03 -1.23 7.27
C GLN A 135 -2.27 -1.88 6.11
N VAL A 136 -1.90 -1.11 5.09
CA VAL A 136 -1.07 -1.59 3.98
C VAL A 136 0.29 -2.05 4.50
N LEU A 137 0.96 -1.25 5.33
CA LEU A 137 2.27 -1.60 5.90
C LEU A 137 2.23 -2.84 6.79
N ARG A 138 1.20 -2.96 7.64
CA ARG A 138 0.99 -4.12 8.53
C ARG A 138 0.87 -5.43 7.76
N ARG A 139 0.26 -5.41 6.56
CA ARG A 139 0.03 -6.58 5.71
C ARG A 139 1.02 -6.74 4.57
N PHE A 140 1.97 -5.81 4.41
CA PHE A 140 2.92 -5.76 3.30
C PHE A 140 3.73 -7.05 3.13
N TYR A 141 4.24 -7.60 4.23
CA TYR A 141 5.03 -8.83 4.19
C TYR A 141 4.21 -10.03 3.71
N ARG A 142 3.01 -10.22 4.28
CA ARG A 142 2.05 -11.28 3.89
C ARG A 142 1.68 -11.17 2.41
N TYR A 143 1.35 -9.95 1.95
CA TYR A 143 1.01 -9.66 0.56
C TYR A 143 2.14 -9.99 -0.42
N ARG A 144 3.39 -9.70 -0.01
CA ARG A 144 4.57 -9.95 -0.84
C ARG A 144 4.84 -11.43 -1.01
N GLN A 145 4.70 -12.22 0.05
CA GLN A 145 5.06 -13.65 0.06
C GLN A 145 4.00 -14.55 -0.58
N ASN A 146 2.72 -14.31 -0.27
CA ASN A 146 1.65 -15.23 -0.62
C ASN A 146 0.86 -14.68 -1.81
N ALA A 147 1.13 -15.18 -3.02
CA ALA A 147 0.44 -14.73 -4.23
C ALA A 147 -1.07 -15.06 -4.22
N GLU A 148 -1.43 -16.21 -3.65
CA GLU A 148 -2.81 -16.72 -3.56
C GLU A 148 -3.66 -15.88 -2.61
N GLU A 149 -3.08 -15.41 -1.49
CA GLU A 149 -3.79 -14.61 -0.48
C GLU A 149 -3.95 -13.14 -0.86
N ARG A 150 -3.34 -12.67 -1.96
CA ARG A 150 -3.31 -11.24 -2.29
C ARG A 150 -4.69 -10.62 -2.37
N ASN A 151 -5.62 -11.28 -3.05
CA ASN A 151 -6.97 -10.74 -3.20
C ASN A 151 -7.70 -10.68 -1.85
N GLY A 152 -7.54 -11.69 -0.99
CA GLY A 152 -8.09 -11.67 0.36
C GLY A 152 -7.52 -10.54 1.21
N ILE A 153 -6.21 -10.29 1.12
CA ILE A 153 -5.56 -9.15 1.80
C ILE A 153 -6.12 -7.80 1.35
N LEU A 154 -6.38 -7.65 0.05
CA LEU A 154 -6.95 -6.40 -0.49
C LEU A 154 -8.38 -6.19 0.02
N GLN A 155 -9.19 -7.26 0.07
CA GLN A 155 -10.56 -7.22 0.60
C GLN A 155 -10.57 -6.92 2.10
N GLU A 156 -9.73 -7.59 2.90
CA GLU A 156 -9.59 -7.31 4.34
C GLU A 156 -9.32 -5.83 4.63
N ILE A 157 -8.40 -5.20 3.88
CA ILE A 157 -8.09 -3.78 4.08
C ILE A 157 -9.28 -2.89 3.72
N TYR A 158 -9.99 -3.23 2.63
CA TYR A 158 -11.17 -2.48 2.22
C TYR A 158 -12.30 -2.58 3.27
N GLU A 159 -12.55 -3.78 3.79
CA GLU A 159 -13.54 -4.03 4.83
C GLU A 159 -13.19 -3.30 6.13
N GLU A 160 -11.94 -3.37 6.61
CA GLU A 160 -11.52 -2.64 7.83
C GLU A 160 -11.74 -1.13 7.72
N ILE A 161 -11.51 -0.53 6.54
CA ILE A 161 -11.76 0.90 6.32
C ILE A 161 -13.26 1.19 6.38
N ARG A 162 -14.11 0.30 5.85
CA ARG A 162 -15.56 0.45 5.92
C ARG A 162 -16.10 0.26 7.33
N GLU A 163 -15.54 -0.66 8.10
CA GLU A 163 -15.93 -0.93 9.49
C GLU A 163 -15.72 0.29 10.38
N VAL A 164 -14.63 1.05 10.17
CA VAL A 164 -14.39 2.32 10.88
C VAL A 164 -15.23 3.49 10.33
N GLY A 165 -16.15 3.23 9.41
CA GLY A 165 -17.03 4.23 8.78
C GLY A 165 -16.35 5.06 7.69
N GLY A 166 -15.16 4.64 7.24
CA GLY A 166 -14.40 5.27 6.16
C GLY A 166 -14.82 4.77 4.77
N ARG A 167 -14.56 5.59 3.76
CA ARG A 167 -14.81 5.29 2.35
C ARG A 167 -13.68 5.82 1.49
N PHE A 168 -13.45 5.20 0.34
CA PHE A 168 -12.56 5.77 -0.67
C PHE A 168 -13.30 6.84 -1.45
N VAL A 169 -12.75 8.05 -1.46
CA VAL A 169 -13.35 9.21 -2.15
C VAL A 169 -12.34 9.86 -3.09
N GLU A 170 -12.84 10.34 -4.22
CA GLU A 170 -12.09 11.11 -5.21
C GLU A 170 -12.70 12.51 -5.35
N GLU A 171 -11.87 13.55 -5.20
CA GLU A 171 -12.28 14.93 -5.50
C GLU A 171 -12.33 15.12 -7.02
N ASP A 172 -13.40 15.70 -7.54
CA ASP A 172 -13.48 16.11 -8.93
C ASP A 172 -12.92 17.52 -9.10
N ASP A 173 -11.83 17.61 -9.85
CA ASP A 173 -11.08 18.85 -10.12
C ASP A 173 -11.96 19.99 -10.68
N HIS A 174 -13.10 19.66 -11.29
CA HIS A 174 -13.98 20.65 -11.94
C HIS A 174 -14.95 21.36 -10.98
N ASN A 175 -15.45 20.64 -9.97
CA ASN A 175 -16.52 21.14 -9.11
C ASN A 175 -16.19 21.07 -7.61
N GLY A 176 -15.05 20.48 -7.24
CA GLY A 176 -14.63 20.29 -5.85
C GLY A 176 -15.54 19.34 -5.06
N LEU A 177 -16.33 18.51 -5.75
CA LEU A 177 -17.21 17.53 -5.12
C LEU A 177 -16.49 16.20 -4.95
N PHE A 178 -16.82 15.50 -3.86
CA PHE A 178 -16.24 14.20 -3.54
C PHE A 178 -17.16 13.08 -4.00
N TYR A 179 -16.61 12.14 -4.76
CA TYR A 179 -17.32 10.96 -5.27
C TYR A 179 -16.84 9.71 -4.53
N VAL A 180 -17.78 8.91 -4.04
CA VAL A 180 -17.45 7.60 -3.47
C VAL A 180 -17.01 6.65 -4.60
N ILE A 181 -15.83 6.08 -4.44
CA ILE A 181 -15.23 5.14 -5.37
C ILE A 181 -15.87 3.75 -5.17
N SER A 182 -16.09 3.00 -6.26
CA SER A 182 -16.60 1.63 -6.18
C SER A 182 -15.61 0.70 -5.46
N GLU A 183 -16.11 -0.41 -4.92
CA GLU A 183 -15.26 -1.43 -4.28
C GLU A 183 -14.14 -1.91 -5.22
N GLU A 184 -14.47 -2.30 -6.45
CA GLU A 184 -13.51 -2.78 -7.44
C GLU A 184 -12.37 -1.77 -7.69
N SER A 185 -12.73 -0.49 -7.77
CA SER A 185 -11.77 0.60 -7.99
C SER A 185 -10.94 0.87 -6.74
N SER A 186 -11.55 0.77 -5.56
CA SER A 186 -10.87 0.87 -4.27
C SER A 186 -9.81 -0.22 -4.13
N ILE A 187 -10.15 -1.46 -4.50
CA ILE A 187 -9.22 -2.60 -4.50
C ILE A 187 -8.03 -2.36 -5.44
N GLU A 188 -8.24 -1.76 -6.62
CA GLU A 188 -7.13 -1.41 -7.51
C GLU A 188 -6.23 -0.32 -6.91
N ILE A 189 -6.80 0.66 -6.20
CA ILE A 189 -6.03 1.68 -5.49
C ILE A 189 -5.16 1.03 -4.40
N ILE A 190 -5.72 0.11 -3.61
CA ILE A 190 -4.98 -0.65 -2.60
C ILE A 190 -3.85 -1.45 -3.25
N ARG A 191 -4.14 -2.16 -4.33
CA ARG A 191 -3.15 -2.92 -5.10
C ARG A 191 -2.01 -2.03 -5.61
N GLN A 192 -2.34 -0.84 -6.12
CA GLN A 192 -1.36 0.13 -6.61
C GLN A 192 -0.52 0.72 -5.47
N CYS A 193 -1.08 0.86 -4.28
CA CYS A 193 -0.36 1.26 -3.08
C CYS A 193 0.70 0.21 -2.71
N PHE A 194 0.36 -1.07 -2.64
CA PHE A 194 1.33 -2.16 -2.40
C PHE A 194 2.50 -2.14 -3.38
N ARG A 195 2.24 -1.93 -4.68
CA ARG A 195 3.29 -1.81 -5.70
C ARG A 195 4.20 -0.61 -5.44
N SER A 196 3.66 0.49 -4.95
CA SER A 196 4.44 1.68 -4.61
C SER A 196 5.27 1.45 -3.36
N THR A 197 4.68 0.92 -2.29
CA THR A 197 5.38 0.52 -1.07
C THR A 197 6.54 -0.45 -1.36
N GLN A 198 6.36 -1.41 -2.28
CA GLN A 198 7.42 -2.33 -2.66
C GLN A 198 8.63 -1.62 -3.30
N ARG A 199 8.38 -0.62 -4.16
CA ARG A 199 9.45 0.18 -4.76
C ARG A 199 10.17 1.02 -3.71
N ASP A 200 9.45 1.58 -2.75
CA ASP A 200 10.03 2.43 -1.71
C ASP A 200 10.90 1.62 -0.73
N GLN A 201 10.46 0.41 -0.36
CA GLN A 201 11.27 -0.50 0.45
C GLN A 201 12.57 -0.91 -0.26
N LEU A 202 12.50 -1.19 -1.57
CA LEU A 202 13.70 -1.55 -2.34
C LEU A 202 14.70 -0.39 -2.41
N LYS A 203 14.22 0.84 -2.61
CA LYS A 203 15.08 2.04 -2.60
C LYS A 203 15.80 2.20 -1.27
N ARG A 204 15.07 2.14 -0.14
CA ARG A 204 15.67 2.24 1.21
C ARG A 204 16.78 1.22 1.45
N THR A 205 16.59 -0.02 1.01
CA THR A 205 17.64 -1.06 1.14
C THR A 205 18.86 -0.82 0.25
N LYS A 206 18.68 -0.17 -0.90
CA LYS A 206 19.78 0.18 -1.80
C LYS A 206 20.58 1.34 -1.22
N ASP A 207 19.89 2.40 -0.80
CA ASP A 207 20.51 3.60 -0.23
C ASP A 207 21.33 3.24 1.02
N HIS A 208 20.84 2.29 1.84
CA HIS A 208 21.60 1.77 2.99
C HIS A 208 22.87 1.01 2.58
N LYS A 209 22.81 0.19 1.52
CA LYS A 209 24.00 -0.51 1.01
C LYS A 209 25.01 0.46 0.43
N ASP A 210 24.56 1.42 -0.37
CA ASP A 210 25.43 2.41 -1.01
C ASP A 210 26.17 3.25 0.06
N ALA A 211 25.51 3.59 1.18
CA ALA A 211 26.16 4.24 2.32
C ALA A 211 27.24 3.36 3.01
N GLU A 212 27.00 2.06 3.15
CA GLU A 212 27.99 1.12 3.73
C GLU A 212 29.25 0.98 2.85
N TRP A 213 29.13 1.13 1.52
CA TRP A 213 30.26 1.08 0.60
C TRP A 213 31.11 2.35 0.57
N GLU A 214 30.57 3.51 0.95
CA GLU A 214 31.33 4.78 1.01
C GLU A 214 32.23 4.91 2.25
N GLU A 215 31.99 4.11 3.30
CA GLU A 215 32.78 4.11 4.53
C GLU A 215 34.02 3.18 4.51
N ARG A 216 34.29 2.49 3.39
CA ARG A 216 35.45 1.59 3.22
C ARG A 216 36.46 2.12 2.20
#